data_AF-A0A7U9XHU9-F1
#
_entry.id   AF-A0A7U9XHU9-F1
#
_cell.length_a   1.000
_cell.length_b   1.000
_cell.length_c   1.000
_cell.angle_alpha   90.00
_cell.angle_beta   90.00
_cell.angle_gamma   90.00
#
_symmetry.space_group_name_H-M   'P 1'
#
loop_
_entity.id
_entity.type
_entity.pdbx_description
1 polymer ?
#
loop_
_entity_poly.entity_id
_entity_poly.type
_entity_poly.pdbx_seq_one_letter_code
_entity_poly.pdbx_strand_id
1 'polypeptide(L)'
;MNKGELRSFAAIAQHEIDNGSVEDKLRHLLSASLSRIFPDTPWWVQEHVMGTETYLHFANTKGKERIGFADSVVGKTAIEYEKNLKIPTIFNEGYHQVEEYCAALCNLGIDENEILGILSDTVRWHGYTVKIVDNFDRGRLFGANDIELEQIDYVDLSDCTDEEMDKFELFVNKFLGREESRILTAKTLVLDFGLESDFYRREIDGFKSVVENAMHTNPSYAELIKNVWQNFVAYLGASEYGTFSMDTYTNEYYLVTVAKVICANILNGAPLICNDAEIIKILNGKYFQQKNIQNLVDYDYFGWLNNSPYVDDIVECAKRIQRLLVSYDFKVIAEEDLFGALLAQLSNREHRLLLGQDFTPHWVARSMVDYVIEGIDEAPRILDMCCGSGVFLIETIRKVREKYAINTRDYDVAKDEVVFSCVMGFDIDPLAVMLAKVNWVMFMRDLFPYHNGQRKK
;
A
#
# COMPACT_ATOMS: atom_id res chain seq x y z
N MET A 1 16.50 -19.62 -2.28
CA MET A 1 17.30 -19.12 -1.13
C MET A 1 18.78 -19.54 -1.25
N ASN A 2 19.73 -18.77 -0.72
CA ASN A 2 21.15 -19.15 -0.62
C ASN A 2 21.46 -19.85 0.72
N LYS A 3 21.49 -21.18 0.71
CA LYS A 3 21.76 -22.01 1.91
C LYS A 3 23.15 -21.78 2.52
N GLY A 4 24.15 -21.37 1.74
CA GLY A 4 25.50 -21.11 2.25
C GLY A 4 25.52 -19.89 3.18
N GLU A 5 24.88 -18.80 2.74
CA GLU A 5 24.73 -17.59 3.54
C GLU A 5 23.86 -17.82 4.78
N LEU A 6 22.79 -18.62 4.66
CA LEU A 6 21.93 -18.96 5.80
C LEU A 6 22.69 -19.76 6.87
N ARG A 7 23.48 -20.77 6.49
CA ARG A 7 24.33 -21.51 7.45
C ARG A 7 25.35 -20.60 8.13
N SER A 8 25.99 -19.72 7.36
CA SER A 8 26.96 -18.76 7.90
C SER A 8 26.32 -17.83 8.92
N PHE A 9 25.15 -17.29 8.59
CA PHE A 9 24.34 -16.47 9.50
C PHE A 9 23.96 -17.24 10.76
N ALA A 10 23.37 -18.44 10.63
CA ALA A 10 22.90 -19.25 11.75
C ALA A 10 24.02 -19.55 12.76
N ALA A 11 25.22 -19.90 12.26
CA ALA A 11 26.37 -20.16 13.12
C ALA A 11 26.83 -18.91 13.90
N ILE A 12 26.83 -17.74 13.25
CA ILE A 12 27.19 -16.46 13.89
C ILE A 12 26.14 -16.07 14.92
N ALA A 13 24.86 -16.11 14.56
CA ALA A 13 23.74 -15.74 15.43
C ALA A 13 23.69 -16.66 16.67
N GLN A 14 23.88 -17.97 16.50
CA GLN A 14 23.90 -18.91 17.63
C GLN A 14 25.06 -18.62 18.59
N HIS A 15 26.26 -18.31 18.09
CA HIS A 15 27.39 -17.91 18.92
C HIS A 15 27.08 -16.60 19.69
N GLU A 16 26.44 -15.64 19.05
CA GLU A 16 26.06 -14.38 19.72
C GLU A 16 25.01 -14.60 20.83
N ILE A 17 24.03 -15.48 20.62
CA ILE A 17 23.06 -15.89 21.65
C ILE A 17 23.78 -16.55 22.83
N ASP A 18 24.73 -17.46 22.56
CA ASP A 18 25.49 -18.17 23.60
C ASP A 18 26.38 -17.22 24.41
N ASN A 19 26.84 -16.12 23.80
CA ASN A 19 27.58 -15.03 24.46
C ASN A 19 26.68 -14.03 25.22
N GLY A 20 25.36 -14.19 25.18
CA GLY A 20 24.41 -13.31 25.87
C GLY A 20 24.27 -11.94 25.22
N SER A 21 24.42 -11.85 23.90
CA SER A 21 24.18 -10.61 23.16
C SER A 21 22.74 -10.12 23.31
N VAL A 22 22.57 -8.80 23.21
CA VAL A 22 21.25 -8.16 23.23
C VAL A 22 20.48 -8.42 21.94
N GLU A 23 19.15 -8.39 22.03
CA GLU A 23 18.20 -8.65 20.95
C GLU A 23 18.45 -7.77 19.71
N ASP A 24 18.65 -6.46 19.89
CA ASP A 24 18.97 -5.51 18.81
C ASP A 24 20.13 -5.99 17.93
N LYS A 25 21.18 -6.55 18.54
CA LYS A 25 22.35 -7.04 17.81
C LYS A 25 21.99 -8.24 16.93
N LEU A 26 21.16 -9.15 17.42
CA LEU A 26 20.69 -10.31 16.67
C LEU A 26 19.79 -9.88 15.50
N ARG A 27 18.86 -8.94 15.75
CA ARG A 27 17.99 -8.36 14.72
C ARG A 27 18.78 -7.69 13.62
N HIS A 28 19.77 -6.86 13.96
CA HIS A 28 20.65 -6.23 12.97
C HIS A 28 21.45 -7.25 12.16
N LEU A 29 21.94 -8.33 12.78
CA LEU A 29 22.62 -9.42 12.07
C LEU A 29 21.70 -10.11 11.07
N LEU A 30 20.45 -10.36 11.45
CA LEU A 30 19.44 -10.94 10.56
C LEU A 30 19.17 -9.99 9.37
N SER A 31 18.82 -8.74 9.64
CA SER A 31 18.52 -7.75 8.59
C SER A 31 19.68 -7.55 7.62
N ALA A 32 20.93 -7.52 8.11
CA ALA A 32 22.13 -7.42 7.26
C ALA A 32 22.44 -8.69 6.46
N SER A 33 21.84 -9.82 6.80
CA SER A 33 22.05 -11.11 6.12
C SER A 33 20.91 -11.48 5.17
N LEU A 34 19.69 -10.97 5.38
CA LEU A 34 18.51 -11.32 4.58
C LEU A 34 18.70 -11.11 3.07
N SER A 35 19.33 -10.01 2.63
CA SER A 35 19.57 -9.75 1.20
C SER A 35 20.55 -10.75 0.56
N ARG A 36 21.48 -11.32 1.35
CA ARG A 36 22.41 -12.37 0.89
C ARG A 36 21.76 -13.75 0.90
N ILE A 37 20.89 -14.01 1.89
CA ILE A 37 20.12 -15.25 2.02
C ILE A 37 19.04 -15.33 0.93
N PHE A 38 18.41 -14.21 0.58
CA PHE A 38 17.37 -14.11 -0.45
C PHE A 38 17.78 -13.10 -1.54
N PRO A 39 18.64 -13.50 -2.50
CA PRO A 39 19.13 -12.61 -3.55
C PRO A 39 18.05 -12.04 -4.47
N ASP A 40 16.94 -12.78 -4.63
CA ASP A 40 15.80 -12.33 -5.44
C ASP A 40 14.94 -11.26 -4.73
N THR A 41 15.27 -10.93 -3.47
CA THR A 41 14.65 -9.87 -2.66
C THR A 41 13.11 -9.90 -2.73
N PRO A 42 12.46 -10.98 -2.24
CA PRO A 42 11.00 -11.03 -2.19
C PRO A 42 10.46 -9.87 -1.34
N TRP A 43 9.21 -9.46 -1.60
CA TRP A 43 8.59 -8.26 -1.00
C TRP A 43 8.75 -8.21 0.52
N TRP A 44 8.64 -9.36 1.18
CA TRP A 44 8.69 -9.50 2.62
C TRP A 44 10.08 -9.20 3.20
N VAL A 45 11.16 -9.38 2.43
CA VAL A 45 12.53 -9.05 2.87
C VAL A 45 12.70 -7.55 2.99
N GLN A 46 12.24 -6.79 1.99
CA GLN A 46 12.30 -5.33 2.04
C GLN A 46 11.41 -4.78 3.15
N GLU A 47 10.21 -5.34 3.31
CA GLU A 47 9.29 -4.95 4.37
C GLU A 47 9.83 -5.27 5.76
N HIS A 48 10.46 -6.43 5.95
CA HIS A 48 11.12 -6.79 7.21
C HIS A 48 12.26 -5.81 7.57
N VAL A 49 13.13 -5.48 6.60
CA VAL A 49 14.28 -4.60 6.82
C VAL A 49 13.85 -3.14 7.07
N MET A 50 12.76 -2.69 6.46
CA MET A 50 12.26 -1.30 6.56
C MET A 50 11.11 -1.12 7.57
N GLY A 51 10.56 -2.21 8.08
CA GLY A 51 9.38 -2.30 8.94
C GLY A 51 9.69 -2.36 10.44
N THR A 52 10.94 -2.15 10.84
CA THR A 52 11.35 -2.05 12.24
C THR A 52 10.55 -0.94 12.93
N GLU A 53 9.78 -1.32 13.96
CA GLU A 53 8.87 -0.49 14.77
C GLU A 53 7.58 -0.01 14.06
N THR A 54 6.53 -0.85 14.08
CA THR A 54 5.19 -0.48 13.59
C THR A 54 4.27 -0.15 14.77
N TYR A 55 3.59 1.00 14.72
CA TYR A 55 2.61 1.43 15.72
C TYR A 55 1.37 0.55 15.66
N LEU A 56 1.02 -0.09 16.77
CA LEU A 56 -0.13 -0.98 16.89
C LEU A 56 -1.04 -0.55 18.04
N HIS A 57 -2.35 -0.60 17.80
CA HIS A 57 -3.38 -0.28 18.79
C HIS A 57 -3.99 -1.56 19.36
N PHE A 58 -3.93 -1.73 20.67
CA PHE A 58 -4.53 -2.87 21.37
C PHE A 58 -5.08 -2.48 22.75
N ALA A 59 -6.01 -3.27 23.29
CA ALA A 59 -6.50 -3.06 24.64
C ALA A 59 -5.53 -3.66 25.66
N ASN A 60 -5.28 -2.94 26.76
CA ASN A 60 -4.67 -3.56 27.93
C ASN A 60 -5.66 -4.50 28.65
N THR A 61 -5.16 -5.25 29.62
CA THR A 61 -5.94 -6.18 30.48
C THR A 61 -7.15 -5.55 31.20
N LYS A 62 -7.30 -4.22 31.18
CA LYS A 62 -8.43 -3.47 31.76
C LYS A 62 -9.36 -2.85 30.70
N GLY A 63 -9.19 -3.21 29.42
CA GLY A 63 -9.99 -2.71 28.30
C GLY A 63 -9.69 -1.26 27.89
N LYS A 64 -8.59 -0.66 28.36
CA LYS A 64 -8.16 0.68 27.90
C LYS A 64 -7.22 0.56 26.71
N GLU A 65 -7.43 1.41 25.72
CA GLU A 65 -6.56 1.53 24.55
C GLU A 65 -5.11 1.83 24.98
N ARG A 66 -4.19 1.05 24.42
CA ARG A 66 -2.75 1.20 24.55
C ARG A 66 -2.15 1.21 23.15
N ILE A 67 -1.22 2.11 22.94
CA ILE A 67 -0.35 2.12 21.76
C ILE A 67 0.91 1.35 22.16
N GLY A 68 1.22 0.30 21.40
CA GLY A 68 2.47 -0.45 21.54
C GLY A 68 3.22 -0.50 20.22
N PHE A 69 4.45 -1.00 20.29
CA PHE A 69 5.32 -1.18 19.14
C PHE A 69 5.48 -2.68 18.92
N ALA A 70 5.22 -3.13 17.70
CA ALA A 70 5.71 -4.43 17.27
C ALA A 70 7.14 -4.30 16.76
N ASP A 71 7.97 -5.28 17.13
CA ASP A 71 9.33 -5.41 16.64
C ASP A 71 9.39 -5.47 15.12
N SER A 72 8.49 -6.26 14.53
CA SER A 72 8.26 -6.28 13.10
C SER A 72 6.86 -6.79 12.79
N VAL A 73 6.20 -6.14 11.83
CA VAL A 73 5.00 -6.66 11.18
C VAL A 73 5.31 -6.76 9.70
N VAL A 74 5.06 -7.93 9.12
CA VAL A 74 5.27 -8.19 7.69
C VAL A 74 3.95 -8.66 7.11
N GLY A 75 3.27 -7.77 6.40
CA GLY A 75 1.88 -7.98 5.97
C GLY A 75 0.96 -8.31 7.16
N LYS A 76 0.30 -9.47 7.11
CA LYS A 76 -0.59 -9.98 8.17
C LYS A 76 0.12 -10.90 9.17
N THR A 77 1.45 -10.79 9.29
CA THR A 77 2.25 -11.61 10.21
C THR A 77 2.93 -10.74 11.25
N ALA A 78 2.57 -10.95 12.51
CA ALA A 78 3.23 -10.31 13.65
C ALA A 78 4.49 -11.10 14.03
N ILE A 79 5.58 -10.39 14.29
CA ILE A 79 6.87 -11.00 14.63
C ILE A 79 7.41 -10.32 15.88
N GLU A 80 7.75 -11.12 16.89
CA GLU A 80 8.52 -10.68 18.04
C GLU A 80 9.88 -11.36 18.04
N TYR A 81 10.93 -10.58 18.33
CA TYR A 81 12.27 -11.08 18.49
C TYR A 81 12.70 -11.06 19.94
N GLU A 82 13.37 -12.12 20.38
CA GLU A 82 13.86 -12.22 21.74
C GLU A 82 15.32 -12.61 21.78
N LYS A 83 16.03 -12.20 22.83
CA LYS A 83 17.48 -12.46 22.91
C LYS A 83 17.85 -13.94 23.02
N ASN A 84 17.03 -14.75 23.69
CA ASN A 84 17.28 -16.19 23.87
C ASN A 84 16.01 -16.93 24.30
N LEU A 85 15.41 -17.68 23.37
CA LEU A 85 14.16 -18.41 23.62
C LEU A 85 14.33 -19.67 24.48
N LYS A 86 15.57 -20.10 24.79
CA LYS A 86 15.80 -21.21 25.74
C LYS A 86 15.47 -20.82 27.19
N ILE A 87 15.36 -19.53 27.49
CA ILE A 87 15.03 -19.02 28.83
C ILE A 87 13.50 -18.91 28.95
N PRO A 88 12.83 -19.71 29.79
CA PRO A 88 11.36 -19.77 29.82
C PRO A 88 10.66 -18.44 30.13
N THR A 89 11.28 -17.59 30.95
CA THR A 89 10.70 -16.28 31.26
C THR A 89 10.68 -15.35 30.05
N ILE A 90 11.74 -15.38 29.24
CA ILE A 90 11.86 -14.60 28.01
C ILE A 90 10.88 -15.15 26.97
N PHE A 91 10.83 -16.47 26.82
CA PHE A 91 9.88 -17.12 25.92
C PHE A 91 8.42 -16.71 26.23
N ASN A 92 8.04 -16.73 27.50
CA ASN A 92 6.67 -16.37 27.90
C ASN A 92 6.37 -14.88 27.71
N GLU A 93 7.36 -14.00 27.89
CA GLU A 93 7.22 -12.57 27.64
C GLU A 93 7.02 -12.30 26.15
N GLY A 94 7.91 -12.81 25.29
CA GLY A 94 7.76 -12.72 23.84
C GLY A 94 6.48 -13.37 23.31
N TYR A 95 6.06 -14.51 23.85
CA TYR A 95 4.78 -15.14 23.48
C TYR A 95 3.59 -14.19 23.75
N HIS A 96 3.60 -13.52 24.91
CA HIS A 96 2.56 -12.55 25.26
C HIS A 96 2.58 -11.32 24.35
N GLN A 97 3.76 -10.87 23.92
CA GLN A 97 3.87 -9.77 22.95
C GLN A 97 3.33 -10.17 21.56
N VAL A 98 3.56 -11.41 21.12
CA VAL A 98 2.93 -11.92 19.88
C VAL A 98 1.40 -11.92 20.01
N GLU A 99 0.84 -12.27 21.18
CA GLU A 99 -0.61 -12.15 21.42
C GLU A 99 -1.09 -10.69 21.29
N GLU A 100 -0.36 -9.72 21.89
CA GLU A 100 -0.68 -8.29 21.79
C GLU A 100 -0.69 -7.79 20.33
N TYR A 101 0.30 -8.20 19.53
CA TYR A 101 0.39 -7.77 18.13
C TYR A 101 -0.64 -8.43 17.24
N CYS A 102 -0.90 -9.72 17.42
CA CYS A 102 -1.99 -10.41 16.73
C CYS A 102 -3.34 -9.78 17.05
N ALA A 103 -3.57 -9.40 18.32
CA ALA A 103 -4.78 -8.66 18.71
C ALA A 103 -4.89 -7.31 18.00
N ALA A 104 -3.78 -6.59 17.82
CA ALA A 104 -3.77 -5.35 17.07
C ALA A 104 -4.11 -5.54 15.58
N LEU A 105 -3.62 -6.60 14.94
CA LEU A 105 -4.00 -6.95 13.57
C LEU A 105 -5.50 -7.27 13.47
N CYS A 106 -6.08 -7.97 14.46
CA CYS A 106 -7.54 -8.16 14.54
C CYS A 106 -8.29 -6.82 14.68
N ASN A 107 -7.75 -5.87 15.44
CA ASN A 107 -8.34 -4.53 15.62
C ASN A 107 -8.29 -3.69 14.32
N LEU A 108 -7.34 -3.96 13.43
CA LEU A 108 -7.32 -3.38 12.07
C LEU A 108 -8.40 -3.97 11.14
N GLY A 109 -9.16 -4.96 11.62
CA GLY A 109 -10.25 -5.58 10.87
C GLY A 109 -9.82 -6.79 10.02
N ILE A 110 -8.58 -7.26 10.18
CA ILE A 110 -8.10 -8.49 9.52
C ILE A 110 -8.77 -9.70 10.19
N ASP A 111 -9.12 -10.70 9.38
CA ASP A 111 -9.72 -11.95 9.87
C ASP A 111 -8.68 -12.80 10.63
N GLU A 112 -9.07 -13.43 11.75
CA GLU A 112 -8.16 -14.24 12.57
C GLU A 112 -7.49 -15.36 11.76
N ASN A 113 -8.16 -15.90 10.75
CA ASN A 113 -7.65 -16.98 9.90
C ASN A 113 -6.57 -16.50 8.93
N GLU A 114 -6.45 -15.19 8.72
CA GLU A 114 -5.42 -14.59 7.87
C GLU A 114 -4.21 -14.09 8.69
N ILE A 115 -4.30 -14.05 10.02
CA ILE A 115 -3.23 -13.56 10.90
C ILE A 115 -2.34 -14.73 11.34
N LEU A 116 -1.03 -14.51 11.27
CA LEU A 116 -0.02 -15.44 11.79
C LEU A 116 0.89 -14.73 12.79
N GLY A 117 1.41 -15.48 13.75
CA GLY A 117 2.40 -15.01 14.72
C GLY A 117 3.75 -15.72 14.54
N ILE A 118 4.84 -15.00 14.77
CA ILE A 118 6.19 -15.56 14.87
C ILE A 118 6.83 -15.08 16.17
N LEU A 119 7.41 -16.02 16.92
CA LEU A 119 8.36 -15.73 18.01
C LEU A 119 9.72 -16.31 17.62
N SER A 120 10.78 -15.48 17.65
CA SER A 120 12.11 -15.94 17.23
C SER A 120 13.27 -15.31 18.00
N ASP A 121 14.33 -16.08 18.26
CA ASP A 121 15.65 -15.53 18.64
C ASP A 121 16.59 -15.33 17.44
N THR A 122 16.02 -15.26 16.24
CA THR A 122 16.68 -15.29 14.91
C THR A 122 17.27 -16.64 14.49
N VAL A 123 17.40 -17.60 15.42
CA VAL A 123 17.89 -18.97 15.14
C VAL A 123 16.77 -19.99 15.27
N ARG A 124 15.94 -19.87 16.30
CA ARG A 124 14.74 -20.68 16.55
C ARG A 124 13.54 -19.88 16.13
N TRP A 125 12.65 -20.50 15.37
CA TRP A 125 11.47 -19.85 14.80
C TRP A 125 10.24 -20.64 15.17
N HIS A 126 9.38 -20.06 15.99
CA HIS A 126 8.09 -20.63 16.35
C HIS A 126 7.00 -19.93 15.55
N GLY A 127 6.19 -20.71 14.82
CA GLY A 127 5.12 -20.21 13.98
C GLY A 127 3.75 -20.54 14.55
N TYR A 128 2.87 -19.55 14.63
CA TYR A 128 1.57 -19.65 15.28
C TYR A 128 0.41 -19.24 14.37
N THR A 129 -0.74 -19.89 14.55
CA THR A 129 -2.06 -19.40 14.13
C THR A 129 -2.76 -18.73 15.30
N VAL A 130 -3.68 -17.83 14.97
CA VAL A 130 -4.43 -17.03 15.94
C VAL A 130 -5.84 -17.59 16.10
N LYS A 131 -6.32 -17.62 17.34
CA LYS A 131 -7.71 -17.92 17.66
C LYS A 131 -8.26 -16.93 18.67
N ILE A 132 -9.38 -16.31 18.36
CA ILE A 132 -10.10 -15.42 19.28
C ILE A 132 -10.87 -16.29 20.29
N VAL A 133 -10.59 -16.08 21.57
CA VAL A 133 -11.16 -16.87 22.67
C VAL A 133 -12.15 -16.08 23.54
N ASP A 134 -12.16 -14.75 23.44
CA ASP A 134 -13.07 -13.86 24.15
C ASP A 134 -13.40 -12.61 23.30
N ASN A 135 -14.30 -11.73 23.77
CA ASN A 135 -14.69 -10.49 23.10
C ASN A 135 -15.30 -10.73 21.69
N PHE A 136 -16.04 -11.83 21.52
CA PHE A 136 -16.71 -12.20 20.27
C PHE A 136 -17.72 -11.16 19.78
N ASP A 137 -18.29 -10.37 20.68
CA ASP A 137 -19.21 -9.28 20.37
C ASP A 137 -18.50 -8.01 19.86
N ARG A 138 -17.15 -8.00 19.88
CA ARG A 138 -16.30 -6.84 19.53
C ARG A 138 -16.71 -5.57 20.29
N GLY A 139 -17.21 -5.71 21.52
CA GLY A 139 -17.66 -4.58 22.34
C GLY A 139 -16.52 -3.67 22.82
N ARG A 140 -15.27 -4.17 22.75
CA ARG A 140 -14.04 -3.42 23.01
C ARG A 140 -12.95 -3.83 22.01
N LEU A 141 -11.83 -3.10 22.00
CA LEU A 141 -10.62 -3.56 21.30
C LEU A 141 -10.12 -4.88 21.89
N PHE A 142 -9.59 -5.74 21.03
CA PHE A 142 -8.89 -6.95 21.42
C PHE A 142 -7.58 -6.60 22.11
N GLY A 143 -7.23 -7.36 23.15
CA GLY A 143 -5.91 -7.40 23.77
C GLY A 143 -5.39 -8.83 23.82
N ALA A 144 -4.19 -9.04 24.37
CA ALA A 144 -3.54 -10.36 24.41
C ALA A 144 -4.43 -11.46 25.01
N ASN A 145 -5.16 -11.17 26.09
CA ASN A 145 -6.04 -12.15 26.75
C ASN A 145 -7.21 -12.65 25.88
N ASP A 146 -7.52 -11.95 24.78
CA ASP A 146 -8.58 -12.35 23.85
C ASP A 146 -8.06 -13.28 22.75
N ILE A 147 -6.75 -13.48 22.69
CA ILE A 147 -6.03 -14.22 21.66
C ILE A 147 -5.38 -15.45 22.28
N GLU A 148 -5.55 -16.59 21.62
CA GLU A 148 -4.79 -17.81 21.90
C GLU A 148 -3.93 -18.14 20.67
N LEU A 149 -2.64 -18.39 20.88
CA LEU A 149 -1.72 -18.78 19.81
C LEU A 149 -1.54 -20.30 19.79
N GLU A 150 -1.91 -20.94 18.69
CA GLU A 150 -1.67 -22.36 18.44
C GLU A 150 -0.40 -22.52 17.60
N GLN A 151 0.60 -23.22 18.14
CA GLN A 151 1.85 -23.46 17.39
C GLN A 151 1.61 -24.48 16.29
N ILE A 152 1.88 -24.09 15.05
CA ILE A 152 1.69 -24.92 13.85
C ILE A 152 2.99 -25.23 13.12
N ASP A 153 4.11 -24.61 13.51
CA ASP A 153 5.41 -24.82 12.87
C ASP A 153 6.58 -24.51 13.82
N TYR A 154 7.75 -25.10 13.53
CA TYR A 154 8.99 -24.88 14.27
C TYR A 154 10.21 -25.16 13.39
N VAL A 155 11.20 -24.28 13.48
CA VAL A 155 12.52 -24.46 12.83
C VAL A 155 13.62 -24.12 13.83
N ASP A 156 14.67 -24.95 13.88
CA ASP A 156 15.87 -24.68 14.67
C ASP A 156 17.12 -24.65 13.79
N LEU A 157 17.59 -23.44 13.48
CA LEU A 157 18.77 -23.27 12.64
C LEU A 157 20.08 -23.59 13.37
N SER A 158 20.07 -23.84 14.69
CA SER A 158 21.30 -24.08 15.46
C SER A 158 21.99 -25.41 15.10
N ASP A 159 21.24 -26.38 14.58
CA ASP A 159 21.77 -27.67 14.15
C ASP A 159 22.53 -27.59 12.81
N CYS A 160 22.41 -26.48 12.07
CA CYS A 160 23.05 -26.22 10.78
C CYS A 160 22.84 -27.32 9.70
N THR A 161 21.79 -28.15 9.82
CA THR A 161 21.52 -29.25 8.88
C THR A 161 20.81 -28.76 7.62
N ASP A 162 20.98 -29.46 6.50
CA ASP A 162 20.29 -29.14 5.25
C ASP A 162 18.77 -29.23 5.39
N GLU A 163 18.29 -30.15 6.23
CA GLU A 163 16.86 -30.35 6.52
C GLU A 163 16.26 -29.13 7.21
N GLU A 164 16.90 -28.60 8.26
CA GLU A 164 16.40 -27.40 8.96
C GLU A 164 16.47 -26.15 8.07
N MET A 165 17.46 -26.08 7.18
CA MET A 165 17.55 -24.99 6.20
C MET A 165 16.40 -25.07 5.18
N ASP A 166 16.03 -26.26 4.73
CA ASP A 166 14.86 -26.46 3.85
C ASP A 166 13.54 -26.16 4.57
N LYS A 167 13.40 -26.56 5.84
CA LYS A 167 12.26 -26.18 6.68
C LYS A 167 12.16 -24.68 6.85
N PHE A 168 13.29 -23.97 7.01
CA PHE A 168 13.30 -22.52 7.09
C PHE A 168 12.77 -21.85 5.81
N GLU A 169 13.17 -22.33 4.62
CA GLU A 169 12.65 -21.80 3.35
C GLU A 169 11.13 -21.98 3.25
N LEU A 170 10.62 -23.15 3.66
CA LEU A 170 9.17 -23.40 3.71
C LEU A 170 8.48 -22.51 4.75
N PHE A 171 9.09 -22.34 5.92
CA PHE A 171 8.58 -21.51 7.01
C PHE A 171 8.45 -20.04 6.56
N VAL A 172 9.51 -19.42 6.02
CA VAL A 172 9.43 -18.01 5.60
C VAL A 172 8.42 -17.80 4.47
N ASN A 173 8.28 -18.75 3.54
CA ASN A 173 7.28 -18.64 2.48
C ASN A 173 5.85 -18.79 3.03
N LYS A 174 5.65 -19.70 3.99
CA LYS A 174 4.36 -19.94 4.64
C LYS A 174 3.92 -18.76 5.52
N PHE A 175 4.85 -18.12 6.24
CA PHE A 175 4.51 -17.06 7.18
C PHE A 175 4.70 -15.65 6.60
N LEU A 176 5.73 -15.40 5.80
CA LEU A 176 6.09 -14.06 5.32
C LEU A 176 5.78 -13.87 3.83
N GLY A 177 6.17 -14.82 2.98
CA GLY A 177 6.01 -14.76 1.52
C GLY A 177 4.61 -15.07 0.99
N ARG A 178 3.56 -14.73 1.76
CA ARG A 178 2.17 -15.05 1.44
C ARG A 178 1.57 -14.13 0.38
N GLU A 179 0.68 -14.68 -0.44
CA GLU A 179 -0.24 -13.90 -1.29
C GLU A 179 -1.31 -13.23 -0.41
N GLU A 180 -1.86 -12.10 -0.85
CA GLU A 180 -2.91 -11.34 -0.14
C GLU A 180 -2.61 -11.04 1.35
N SER A 181 -1.33 -10.90 1.70
CA SER A 181 -0.86 -10.65 3.08
C SER A 181 -0.37 -9.22 3.29
N ARG A 182 0.19 -8.57 2.27
CA ARG A 182 0.74 -7.23 2.37
C ARG A 182 -0.38 -6.20 2.46
N ILE A 183 -0.36 -5.35 3.48
CA ILE A 183 -1.40 -4.33 3.68
C ILE A 183 -1.18 -3.18 2.70
N LEU A 184 -2.24 -2.76 2.01
CA LEU A 184 -2.19 -1.63 1.09
C LEU A 184 -2.11 -0.30 1.84
N THR A 185 -0.91 0.29 1.90
CA THR A 185 -0.63 1.60 2.51
C THR A 185 0.23 2.47 1.59
N ALA A 186 0.24 3.79 1.83
CA ALA A 186 1.09 4.71 1.08
C ALA A 186 2.58 4.31 1.16
N LYS A 187 3.04 3.90 2.36
CA LYS A 187 4.42 3.42 2.57
C LYS A 187 4.73 2.22 1.67
N THR A 188 3.89 1.18 1.71
CA THR A 188 4.13 -0.04 0.93
C THR A 188 4.16 0.22 -0.59
N LEU A 189 3.32 1.13 -1.07
CA LEU A 189 3.28 1.51 -2.49
C LEU A 189 4.53 2.31 -2.91
N VAL A 190 5.04 3.20 -2.06
CA VAL A 190 6.30 3.90 -2.32
C VAL A 190 7.47 2.93 -2.37
N LEU A 191 7.51 1.95 -1.46
CA LEU A 191 8.58 0.95 -1.46
C LEU A 191 8.60 0.12 -2.74
N ASP A 192 7.43 -0.30 -3.21
CA ASP A 192 7.32 -1.22 -4.33
C ASP A 192 7.26 -0.54 -5.69
N PHE A 193 6.61 0.63 -5.79
CA PHE A 193 6.37 1.31 -7.06
C PHE A 193 6.99 2.70 -7.15
N GLY A 194 7.58 3.21 -6.07
CA GLY A 194 8.24 4.52 -6.06
C GLY A 194 9.40 4.61 -7.04
N LEU A 195 9.82 5.84 -7.33
CA LEU A 195 10.87 6.14 -8.30
C LEU A 195 12.28 5.67 -7.87
N GLU A 196 12.42 5.28 -6.61
CA GLU A 196 13.63 4.69 -6.04
C GLU A 196 13.54 3.16 -5.88
N SER A 197 12.38 2.57 -6.17
CA SER A 197 12.15 1.13 -6.03
C SER A 197 12.93 0.31 -7.07
N ASP A 198 13.24 -0.93 -6.71
CA ASP A 198 13.87 -1.87 -7.65
C ASP A 198 12.93 -2.28 -8.79
N PHE A 199 11.61 -2.24 -8.54
CA PHE A 199 10.63 -2.45 -9.59
C PHE A 199 10.69 -1.34 -10.64
N TYR A 200 10.65 -0.07 -10.22
CA TYR A 200 10.77 1.07 -11.13
C TYR A 200 12.04 0.99 -11.98
N ARG A 201 13.20 0.71 -11.36
CA ARG A 201 14.49 0.61 -12.07
C ARG A 201 14.49 -0.47 -13.16
N ARG A 202 13.75 -1.57 -12.95
CA ARG A 202 13.66 -2.67 -13.92
C ARG A 202 12.66 -2.38 -15.05
N GLU A 203 11.61 -1.62 -14.77
CA GLU A 203 10.48 -1.45 -15.70
C GLU A 203 10.52 -0.15 -16.51
N ILE A 204 11.18 0.90 -16.00
CA ILE A 204 11.11 2.24 -16.61
C ILE A 204 11.60 2.29 -18.06
N ASP A 205 12.60 1.49 -18.43
CA ASP A 205 13.11 1.42 -19.80
C ASP A 205 12.06 0.88 -20.79
N GLY A 206 11.17 0.00 -20.33
CA GLY A 206 10.03 -0.48 -21.10
C GLY A 206 9.06 0.66 -21.40
N PHE A 207 8.68 1.44 -20.38
CA PHE A 207 7.84 2.64 -20.55
C PHE A 207 8.49 3.67 -21.48
N LYS A 208 9.79 3.94 -21.28
CA LYS A 208 10.55 4.88 -22.11
C LYS A 208 10.53 4.49 -23.58
N SER A 209 10.77 3.21 -23.86
CA SER A 209 10.77 2.67 -25.22
C SER A 209 9.43 2.88 -25.93
N VAL A 210 8.31 2.71 -25.22
CA VAL A 210 6.97 2.94 -25.78
C VAL A 210 6.73 4.41 -26.07
N VAL A 211 7.08 5.29 -25.13
CA VAL A 211 6.94 6.74 -25.32
C VAL A 211 7.78 7.21 -26.52
N GLU A 212 9.03 6.77 -26.61
CA GLU A 212 9.93 7.09 -27.72
C GLU A 212 9.38 6.59 -29.07
N ASN A 213 8.91 5.33 -29.12
CA ASN A 213 8.28 4.76 -30.30
C ASN A 213 7.04 5.55 -30.72
N ALA A 214 6.17 5.90 -29.76
CA ALA A 214 4.97 6.67 -30.02
C ALA A 214 5.29 8.07 -30.56
N MET A 215 6.28 8.75 -29.97
CA MET A 215 6.69 10.08 -30.43
C MET A 215 7.37 10.05 -31.81
N HIS A 216 8.11 8.99 -32.12
CA HIS A 216 8.76 8.82 -33.42
C HIS A 216 7.75 8.49 -34.54
N THR A 217 6.78 7.62 -34.26
CA THR A 217 5.80 7.16 -35.26
C THR A 217 4.69 8.16 -35.54
N ASN A 218 4.38 9.06 -34.59
CA ASN A 218 3.39 10.12 -34.76
C ASN A 218 3.94 11.49 -34.34
N PRO A 219 4.86 12.08 -35.12
CA PRO A 219 5.59 13.29 -34.72
C PRO A 219 4.69 14.54 -34.60
N SER A 220 3.61 14.63 -35.39
CA SER A 220 2.67 15.76 -35.30
C SER A 220 1.89 15.74 -33.99
N TYR A 221 1.43 14.56 -33.56
CA TYR A 221 0.74 14.41 -32.28
C TYR A 221 1.72 14.54 -31.11
N ALA A 222 2.94 14.02 -31.26
CA ALA A 222 4.00 14.21 -30.27
C ALA A 222 4.28 15.69 -30.02
N GLU A 223 4.34 16.50 -31.07
CA GLU A 223 4.53 17.94 -30.96
C GLU A 223 3.37 18.62 -30.23
N LEU A 224 2.12 18.21 -30.49
CA LEU A 224 0.97 18.67 -29.72
C LEU A 224 1.12 18.33 -28.22
N ILE A 225 1.46 17.07 -27.89
CA ILE A 225 1.66 16.62 -26.51
C ILE A 225 2.78 17.39 -25.82
N LYS A 226 3.92 17.59 -26.49
CA LYS A 226 5.03 18.39 -25.98
C LYS A 226 4.58 19.80 -25.66
N ASN A 227 3.88 20.47 -26.58
CA ASN A 227 3.39 21.83 -26.35
C ASN A 227 2.37 21.89 -25.20
N VAL A 228 1.43 20.94 -25.13
CA VAL A 228 0.45 20.87 -24.03
C VAL A 228 1.16 20.68 -22.69
N TRP A 229 2.05 19.69 -22.60
CA TRP A 229 2.82 19.38 -21.38
C TRP A 229 3.70 20.57 -20.97
N GLN A 230 4.43 21.16 -21.91
CA GLN A 230 5.27 22.32 -21.64
C GLN A 230 4.48 23.52 -21.18
N ASN A 231 3.29 23.77 -21.76
CA ASN A 231 2.42 24.84 -21.28
C ASN A 231 2.00 24.58 -19.83
N PHE A 232 1.60 23.36 -19.46
CA PHE A 232 1.26 23.02 -18.08
C PHE A 232 2.43 23.24 -17.11
N VAL A 233 3.61 22.75 -17.45
CA VAL A 233 4.82 22.93 -16.63
C VAL A 233 5.28 24.38 -16.59
N ALA A 234 5.12 25.13 -17.68
CA ALA A 234 5.44 26.56 -17.73
C ALA A 234 4.48 27.42 -16.90
N TYR A 235 3.19 27.05 -16.84
CA TYR A 235 2.22 27.72 -15.95
C TYR A 235 2.49 27.43 -14.47
N LEU A 236 3.04 26.25 -14.19
CA LEU A 236 3.45 25.86 -12.86
C LEU A 236 4.67 26.69 -12.39
N GLY A 237 5.65 27.01 -13.27
CA GLY A 237 6.86 27.75 -12.90
C GLY A 237 6.85 29.26 -13.18
N ALA A 238 6.89 30.10 -12.14
CA ALA A 238 7.38 31.48 -12.32
C ALA A 238 8.89 31.43 -12.64
N SER A 239 9.23 31.68 -13.90
CA SER A 239 10.58 31.80 -14.50
C SER A 239 11.30 30.49 -14.91
N GLU A 240 11.74 30.47 -16.19
CA GLU A 240 12.71 29.58 -16.86
C GLU A 240 12.56 28.04 -16.76
N TYR A 241 11.34 27.48 -16.78
CA TYR A 241 11.17 26.04 -17.05
C TYR A 241 11.22 25.70 -18.55
N GLY A 242 12.41 25.23 -18.97
CA GLY A 242 12.68 23.92 -19.57
C GLY A 242 11.96 23.46 -20.85
N THR A 243 12.76 23.05 -21.85
CA THR A 243 12.33 22.18 -22.95
C THR A 243 11.63 20.91 -22.43
N PHE A 244 10.73 20.32 -23.21
CA PHE A 244 10.07 19.04 -22.92
C PHE A 244 11.07 17.98 -22.41
N SER A 245 10.77 17.39 -21.24
CA SER A 245 11.58 16.33 -20.62
C SER A 245 10.95 14.96 -20.89
N MET A 246 11.61 14.15 -21.69
CA MET A 246 11.17 12.78 -21.99
C MET A 246 11.12 11.91 -20.74
N ASP A 247 12.14 12.01 -19.88
CA ASP A 247 12.25 11.17 -18.69
C ASP A 247 11.12 11.49 -17.70
N THR A 248 10.79 12.77 -17.53
CA THR A 248 9.69 13.21 -16.68
C THR A 248 8.34 12.73 -17.18
N TYR A 249 8.06 12.96 -18.47
CA TYR A 249 6.83 12.50 -19.08
C TYR A 249 6.65 10.97 -18.95
N THR A 250 7.75 10.23 -19.06
CA THR A 250 7.76 8.76 -18.87
C THR A 250 7.49 8.37 -17.41
N ASN A 251 8.06 9.08 -16.43
CA ASN A 251 7.82 8.84 -15.01
C ASN A 251 6.35 9.05 -14.63
N GLU A 252 5.75 10.15 -15.11
CA GLU A 252 4.33 10.41 -14.87
C GLU A 252 3.44 9.34 -15.53
N TYR A 253 3.76 8.95 -16.77
CA TYR A 253 3.02 7.88 -17.46
C TYR A 253 3.09 6.53 -16.73
N TYR A 254 4.25 6.21 -16.18
CA TYR A 254 4.45 5.04 -15.32
C TYR A 254 3.55 5.10 -14.07
N LEU A 255 3.54 6.22 -13.34
CA LEU A 255 2.72 6.38 -12.13
C LEU A 255 1.23 6.34 -12.45
N VAL A 256 0.78 6.98 -13.54
CA VAL A 256 -0.61 6.89 -14.01
C VAL A 256 -0.98 5.44 -14.32
N THR A 257 -0.09 4.67 -14.93
CA THR A 257 -0.32 3.25 -15.24
C THR A 257 -0.43 2.41 -13.97
N VAL A 258 0.49 2.59 -13.01
CA VAL A 258 0.44 1.93 -11.70
C VAL A 258 -0.88 2.25 -10.98
N ALA A 259 -1.28 3.53 -10.93
CA ALA A 259 -2.51 3.97 -10.28
C ALA A 259 -3.77 3.33 -10.90
N LYS A 260 -3.84 3.21 -12.24
CA LYS A 260 -4.95 2.52 -12.92
C LYS A 260 -5.04 1.05 -12.54
N VAL A 261 -3.90 0.35 -12.53
CA VAL A 261 -3.87 -1.08 -12.20
C VAL A 261 -4.25 -1.28 -10.73
N ILE A 262 -3.70 -0.50 -9.80
CA ILE A 262 -4.07 -0.54 -8.38
C ILE A 262 -5.57 -0.28 -8.20
N CYS A 263 -6.12 0.75 -8.86
CA CYS A 263 -7.54 1.08 -8.80
C CYS A 263 -8.44 -0.08 -9.23
N ALA A 264 -8.07 -0.80 -10.30
CA ALA A 264 -8.80 -1.99 -10.74
C ALA A 264 -8.80 -3.11 -9.68
N ASN A 265 -7.67 -3.33 -9.00
CA ASN A 265 -7.58 -4.32 -7.91
C ASN A 265 -8.42 -3.90 -6.69
N ILE A 266 -8.38 -2.62 -6.31
CA ILE A 266 -9.20 -2.04 -5.22
C ILE A 266 -10.69 -2.27 -5.49
N LEU A 267 -11.15 -2.00 -6.72
CA LEU A 267 -12.54 -2.21 -7.13
C LEU A 267 -12.94 -3.68 -7.19
N ASN A 268 -11.98 -4.56 -7.49
CA ASN A 268 -12.22 -6.00 -7.48
C ASN A 268 -12.25 -6.59 -6.06
N GLY A 269 -11.59 -5.93 -5.09
CA GLY A 269 -11.46 -6.40 -3.71
C GLY A 269 -10.49 -7.55 -3.53
N ALA A 270 -9.77 -7.93 -4.59
CA ALA A 270 -8.76 -8.99 -4.62
C ALA A 270 -7.80 -8.75 -5.80
N PRO A 271 -6.58 -9.34 -5.79
CA PRO A 271 -5.64 -9.23 -6.88
C PRO A 271 -6.22 -9.72 -8.22
N LEU A 272 -6.01 -8.95 -9.28
CA LEU A 272 -6.42 -9.24 -10.65
C LEU A 272 -5.22 -9.76 -11.45
N ILE A 273 -5.36 -10.96 -12.00
CA ILE A 273 -4.47 -11.49 -13.04
C ILE A 273 -5.26 -11.54 -14.34
N CYS A 274 -5.01 -10.55 -15.20
CA CYS A 274 -5.78 -10.33 -16.41
C CYS A 274 -5.06 -10.85 -17.65
N ASN A 275 -5.83 -11.19 -18.69
CA ASN A 275 -5.26 -11.34 -20.03
C ASN A 275 -5.03 -9.96 -20.70
N ASP A 276 -4.35 -9.95 -21.84
CA ASP A 276 -3.94 -8.75 -22.57
C ASP A 276 -5.13 -7.83 -22.88
N ALA A 277 -6.25 -8.41 -23.33
CA ALA A 277 -7.44 -7.65 -23.69
C ALA A 277 -8.11 -6.99 -22.46
N GLU A 278 -8.05 -7.63 -21.30
CA GLU A 278 -8.54 -7.08 -20.04
C GLU A 278 -7.63 -5.99 -19.50
N ILE A 279 -6.31 -6.16 -19.59
CA ILE A 279 -5.33 -5.13 -19.24
C ILE A 279 -5.55 -3.88 -20.09
N ILE A 280 -5.71 -4.04 -21.41
CA ILE A 280 -6.00 -2.92 -22.30
C ILE A 280 -7.28 -2.19 -21.88
N LYS A 281 -8.33 -2.90 -21.43
CA LYS A 281 -9.56 -2.28 -20.90
C LYS A 281 -9.31 -1.48 -19.61
N ILE A 282 -8.39 -1.92 -18.75
CA ILE A 282 -7.99 -1.14 -17.56
C ILE A 282 -7.25 0.12 -18.00
N LEU A 283 -6.24 -0.01 -18.87
CA LEU A 283 -5.39 1.10 -19.30
C LEU A 283 -6.15 2.21 -20.04
N ASN A 284 -7.12 1.84 -20.88
CA ASN A 284 -7.94 2.78 -21.66
C ASN A 284 -9.24 3.22 -20.97
N GLY A 285 -9.50 2.76 -19.75
CA GLY A 285 -10.66 3.19 -18.96
C GLY A 285 -11.94 2.38 -19.14
N LYS A 286 -12.05 1.50 -20.13
CA LYS A 286 -13.27 0.71 -20.39
C LYS A 286 -13.66 -0.19 -19.22
N TYR A 287 -12.69 -0.70 -18.46
CA TYR A 287 -12.95 -1.49 -17.25
C TYR A 287 -13.78 -0.71 -16.23
N PHE A 288 -13.43 0.55 -15.99
CA PHE A 288 -14.13 1.41 -15.02
C PHE A 288 -15.51 1.84 -15.52
N GLN A 289 -15.63 2.12 -16.82
CA GLN A 289 -16.93 2.43 -17.44
C GLN A 289 -17.93 1.28 -17.29
N GLN A 290 -17.47 0.02 -17.38
CA GLN A 290 -18.30 -1.17 -17.14
C GLN A 290 -18.76 -1.30 -15.68
N LYS A 291 -18.07 -0.64 -14.74
CA LYS A 291 -18.43 -0.53 -13.32
C LYS A 291 -19.20 0.76 -13.01
N ASN A 292 -19.76 1.44 -14.03
CA ASN A 292 -20.46 2.73 -13.93
C ASN A 292 -19.60 3.90 -13.43
N ILE A 293 -18.27 3.78 -13.44
CA ILE A 293 -17.35 4.86 -13.09
C ILE A 293 -16.91 5.54 -14.39
N GLN A 294 -17.56 6.65 -14.71
CA GLN A 294 -17.28 7.44 -15.90
C GLN A 294 -16.10 8.38 -15.65
N ASN A 295 -15.37 8.73 -16.72
CA ASN A 295 -14.29 9.73 -16.70
C ASN A 295 -13.20 9.46 -15.65
N LEU A 296 -12.96 8.21 -15.28
CA LEU A 296 -11.82 7.89 -14.41
C LEU A 296 -10.52 8.08 -15.18
N VAL A 297 -10.41 7.39 -16.31
CA VAL A 297 -9.32 7.54 -17.28
C VAL A 297 -9.83 8.44 -18.40
N ASP A 298 -9.42 9.70 -18.35
CA ASP A 298 -9.71 10.68 -19.40
C ASP A 298 -8.66 10.64 -20.51
N TYR A 299 -8.98 11.25 -21.65
CA TYR A 299 -8.03 11.46 -22.74
C TYR A 299 -7.19 12.72 -22.45
N ASP A 300 -6.34 12.62 -21.43
CA ASP A 300 -5.31 13.61 -21.10
C ASP A 300 -4.10 13.50 -22.05
N TYR A 301 -2.97 14.11 -21.68
CA TYR A 301 -1.76 14.03 -22.50
C TYR A 301 -1.08 12.64 -22.49
N PHE A 302 -1.55 11.67 -21.69
CA PHE A 302 -1.18 10.25 -21.78
C PHE A 302 -2.23 9.41 -22.53
N GLY A 303 -3.44 9.93 -22.74
CA GLY A 303 -4.58 9.25 -23.36
C GLY A 303 -4.25 8.50 -24.65
N TRP A 304 -3.38 9.08 -25.48
CA TRP A 304 -2.94 8.52 -26.75
C TRP A 304 -2.11 7.24 -26.62
N LEU A 305 -1.37 7.06 -25.53
CA LEU A 305 -0.58 5.85 -25.25
C LEU A 305 -1.46 4.69 -24.77
N ASN A 306 -2.64 4.99 -24.23
CA ASN A 306 -3.57 3.98 -23.74
C ASN A 306 -4.35 3.26 -24.86
N ASN A 307 -4.07 3.57 -26.13
CA ASN A 307 -4.75 2.98 -27.28
C ASN A 307 -3.76 2.32 -28.23
N SER A 308 -4.25 1.36 -29.04
CA SER A 308 -3.45 0.67 -30.05
C SER A 308 -2.94 1.68 -31.09
N PRO A 309 -1.68 1.54 -31.57
CA PRO A 309 -0.78 0.41 -31.37
C PRO A 309 0.06 0.45 -30.08
N TYR A 310 0.14 1.59 -29.39
CA TYR A 310 1.12 1.79 -28.32
C TYR A 310 0.78 1.05 -27.02
N VAL A 311 -0.51 0.88 -26.73
CA VAL A 311 -0.95 0.15 -25.54
C VAL A 311 -0.47 -1.29 -25.53
N ASP A 312 -0.34 -1.90 -26.71
CA ASP A 312 0.04 -3.30 -26.88
C ASP A 312 1.47 -3.55 -26.34
N ASP A 313 2.35 -2.54 -26.46
CA ASP A 313 3.73 -2.60 -25.96
C ASP A 313 3.83 -2.43 -24.42
N ILE A 314 2.80 -1.85 -23.77
CA ILE A 314 2.75 -1.63 -22.31
C ILE A 314 2.12 -2.79 -21.55
N VAL A 315 1.37 -3.66 -22.24
CA VAL A 315 0.66 -4.79 -21.62
C VAL A 315 1.59 -5.64 -20.75
N GLU A 316 2.80 -5.94 -21.21
CA GLU A 316 3.75 -6.75 -20.44
C GLU A 316 4.26 -6.05 -19.17
N CYS A 317 4.48 -4.74 -19.22
CA CYS A 317 4.81 -3.95 -18.01
C CYS A 317 3.62 -3.97 -17.03
N ALA A 318 2.39 -3.78 -17.51
CA ALA A 318 1.19 -3.85 -16.68
C ALA A 318 0.97 -5.24 -16.05
N LYS A 319 1.31 -6.33 -16.75
CA LYS A 319 1.29 -7.69 -16.17
C LYS A 319 2.29 -7.86 -15.03
N ARG A 320 3.46 -7.21 -15.11
CA ARG A 320 4.45 -7.27 -14.02
C ARG A 320 3.99 -6.47 -12.81
N ILE A 321 3.31 -5.35 -13.02
CA ILE A 321 2.60 -4.62 -11.96
C ILE A 321 1.57 -5.54 -11.30
N GLN A 322 0.70 -6.21 -12.08
CA GLN A 322 -0.29 -7.15 -11.55
C GLN A 322 0.35 -8.29 -10.74
N ARG A 323 1.47 -8.86 -11.20
CA ARG A 323 2.20 -9.90 -10.47
C ARG A 323 2.71 -9.44 -9.11
N LEU A 324 3.20 -8.20 -9.01
CA LEU A 324 3.62 -7.63 -7.72
C LEU A 324 2.42 -7.39 -6.79
N LEU A 325 1.28 -6.97 -7.34
CA LEU A 325 0.05 -6.74 -6.58
C LEU A 325 -0.60 -8.03 -6.03
N VAL A 326 -0.16 -9.23 -6.41
CA VAL A 326 -0.66 -10.50 -5.85
C VAL A 326 -0.38 -10.63 -4.35
N SER A 327 0.71 -10.03 -3.85
CA SER A 327 1.00 -10.05 -2.42
C SER A 327 0.08 -9.15 -1.61
N TYR A 328 -0.63 -8.21 -2.24
CA TYR A 328 -1.43 -7.19 -1.56
C TYR A 328 -2.82 -7.67 -1.19
N ASP A 329 -3.24 -7.32 0.02
CA ASP A 329 -4.63 -7.39 0.45
C ASP A 329 -5.39 -6.14 0.01
N PHE A 330 -6.47 -6.35 -0.75
CA PHE A 330 -7.39 -5.29 -1.17
C PHE A 330 -8.68 -5.26 -0.35
N LYS A 331 -8.87 -6.17 0.62
CA LYS A 331 -10.03 -6.18 1.51
C LYS A 331 -9.88 -5.08 2.57
N VAL A 332 -8.74 -5.05 3.25
CA VAL A 332 -8.39 -4.03 4.25
C VAL A 332 -7.59 -2.93 3.56
N ILE A 333 -8.18 -1.73 3.44
CA ILE A 333 -7.48 -0.56 2.92
C ILE A 333 -7.48 0.50 4.00
N ALA A 334 -6.30 1.03 4.32
CA ALA A 334 -6.17 2.13 5.26
C ALA A 334 -6.91 3.37 4.71
N GLU A 335 -7.66 4.06 5.57
CA GLU A 335 -8.34 5.32 5.23
C GLU A 335 -7.32 6.48 5.18
N GLU A 336 -6.33 6.38 4.28
CA GLU A 336 -5.31 7.38 4.03
C GLU A 336 -5.13 7.63 2.52
N ASP A 337 -4.41 8.68 2.16
CA ASP A 337 -4.00 8.99 0.80
C ASP A 337 -2.86 8.04 0.39
N LEU A 338 -3.19 7.08 -0.47
CA LEU A 338 -2.24 6.07 -0.93
C LEU A 338 -1.14 6.62 -1.84
N PHE A 339 -1.37 7.76 -2.50
CA PHE A 339 -0.53 8.24 -3.60
C PHE A 339 0.20 9.55 -3.32
N GLY A 340 -0.16 10.27 -2.26
CA GLY A 340 0.48 11.54 -1.89
C GLY A 340 2.00 11.40 -1.75
N ALA A 341 2.47 10.32 -1.13
CA ALA A 341 3.90 10.07 -0.96
C ALA A 341 4.62 9.74 -2.29
N LEU A 342 3.96 9.03 -3.21
CA LEU A 342 4.48 8.76 -4.57
C LEU A 342 4.61 10.05 -5.38
N LEU A 343 3.61 10.93 -5.29
CA LEU A 343 3.61 12.24 -5.95
C LEU A 343 4.73 13.13 -5.40
N ALA A 344 4.89 13.18 -4.06
CA ALA A 344 5.98 13.94 -3.43
C ALA A 344 7.37 13.46 -3.87
N GLN A 345 7.57 12.15 -4.03
CA GLN A 345 8.82 11.60 -4.53
C GLN A 345 9.13 12.06 -5.96
N LEU A 346 8.12 12.09 -6.84
CA LEU A 346 8.24 12.63 -8.20
C LEU A 346 8.62 14.12 -8.17
N SER A 347 7.90 14.92 -7.39
CA SER A 347 8.18 16.37 -7.28
C SER A 347 9.59 16.66 -6.78
N ASN A 348 10.10 15.87 -5.84
CA ASN A 348 11.46 15.99 -5.32
C ASN A 348 12.52 15.68 -6.39
N ARG A 349 12.37 14.55 -7.09
CA ARG A 349 13.33 14.10 -8.11
C ARG A 349 13.45 15.08 -9.28
N GLU A 350 12.35 15.73 -9.62
CA GLU A 350 12.27 16.63 -10.78
C GLU A 350 12.50 18.10 -10.42
N HIS A 351 12.91 18.37 -9.17
CA HIS A 351 13.09 19.72 -8.64
C HIS A 351 11.83 20.61 -8.78
N ARG A 352 10.63 20.01 -8.88
CA ARG A 352 9.33 20.74 -8.85
C ARG A 352 9.01 21.34 -7.47
N LEU A 353 9.85 21.06 -6.48
CA LEU A 353 9.81 21.55 -5.09
C LEU A 353 9.58 23.06 -4.90
N LEU A 354 9.71 23.88 -5.93
CA LEU A 354 9.61 25.34 -5.85
C LEU A 354 8.18 25.91 -5.89
N LEU A 355 7.13 25.08 -5.94
CA LEU A 355 5.77 25.52 -6.30
C LEU A 355 4.68 25.31 -5.24
N GLY A 356 5.04 24.97 -4.01
CA GLY A 356 4.06 24.75 -2.94
C GLY A 356 3.31 23.41 -3.05
N GLN A 357 3.81 22.48 -3.87
CA GLN A 357 3.42 21.07 -3.87
C GLN A 357 4.01 20.36 -2.64
N ASP A 358 3.69 20.85 -1.44
CA ASP A 358 3.94 20.12 -0.22
C ASP A 358 2.68 19.30 0.12
N PHE A 359 2.89 18.07 0.55
CA PHE A 359 1.77 17.21 0.91
C PHE A 359 1.19 17.70 2.24
N THR A 360 -0.11 17.99 2.26
CA THR A 360 -0.78 18.33 3.52
C THR A 360 -0.91 17.07 4.38
N PRO A 361 -0.30 17.02 5.58
CA PRO A 361 -0.42 15.84 6.44
C PRO A 361 -1.88 15.54 6.78
N HIS A 362 -2.25 14.25 6.79
CA HIS A 362 -3.62 13.80 7.05
C HIS A 362 -4.25 14.42 8.29
N TRP A 363 -3.52 14.49 9.39
CA TRP A 363 -4.05 15.03 10.65
C TRP A 363 -4.40 16.53 10.53
N VAL A 364 -3.68 17.29 9.69
CA VAL A 364 -3.99 18.71 9.41
C VAL A 364 -5.27 18.80 8.57
N ALA A 365 -5.32 18.06 7.46
CA ALA A 365 -6.49 18.05 6.58
C ALA A 365 -7.76 17.62 7.35
N ARG A 366 -7.65 16.56 8.16
CA ARG A 366 -8.69 16.08 9.06
C ARG A 366 -9.18 17.17 10.00
N SER A 367 -8.27 17.82 10.73
CA SER A 367 -8.65 18.86 11.69
C SER A 367 -9.36 20.04 11.02
N MET A 368 -8.92 20.44 9.82
CA MET A 368 -9.54 21.52 9.07
C MET A 368 -10.93 21.12 8.56
N VAL A 369 -11.08 19.91 8.02
CA VAL A 369 -12.36 19.39 7.53
C VAL A 369 -13.35 19.23 8.67
N ASP A 370 -12.94 18.66 9.81
CA ASP A 370 -13.81 18.46 10.96
C ASP A 370 -14.41 19.79 11.42
N TYR A 371 -13.58 20.83 11.54
CA TYR A 371 -14.02 22.18 11.88
C TYR A 371 -15.02 22.76 10.86
N VAL A 372 -14.74 22.63 9.56
CA VAL A 372 -15.60 23.18 8.50
C VAL A 372 -16.94 22.43 8.44
N ILE A 373 -16.92 21.09 8.48
CA ILE A 373 -18.12 20.27 8.35
C ILE A 373 -19.01 20.35 9.59
N GLU A 374 -18.46 20.55 10.78
CA GLU A 374 -19.23 20.79 12.00
C GLU A 374 -19.89 22.18 12.00
N GLY A 375 -19.29 23.16 11.34
CA GLY A 375 -19.80 24.53 11.24
C GLY A 375 -20.90 24.76 10.20
N ILE A 376 -21.24 23.77 9.37
CA ILE A 376 -22.29 23.88 8.35
C ILE A 376 -23.57 23.14 8.76
N ASP A 377 -24.72 23.82 8.63
CA ASP A 377 -26.04 23.23 8.89
C ASP A 377 -26.69 22.65 7.61
N GLU A 378 -26.17 23.01 6.44
CA GLU A 378 -26.64 22.54 5.15
C GLU A 378 -25.89 21.30 4.65
N ALA A 379 -26.40 20.68 3.58
CA ALA A 379 -25.72 19.55 2.95
C ALA A 379 -24.34 20.00 2.41
N PRO A 380 -23.25 19.31 2.79
CA PRO A 380 -21.88 19.69 2.43
C PRO A 380 -21.70 19.71 0.93
N ARG A 381 -21.07 20.78 0.42
CA ARG A 381 -20.60 20.93 -0.97
C ARG A 381 -19.27 21.68 -0.95
N ILE A 382 -18.20 20.94 -0.74
CA ILE A 382 -16.85 21.48 -0.53
C ILE A 382 -16.10 21.54 -1.87
N LEU A 383 -15.42 22.66 -2.09
CA LEU A 383 -14.58 22.89 -3.25
C LEU A 383 -13.12 22.98 -2.80
N ASP A 384 -12.26 22.20 -3.43
CA ASP A 384 -10.81 22.34 -3.34
C ASP A 384 -10.25 22.66 -4.74
N MET A 385 -9.62 23.83 -4.90
CA MET A 385 -9.14 24.31 -6.20
C MET A 385 -7.70 23.87 -6.53
N CYS A 386 -6.99 23.28 -5.56
CA CYS A 386 -5.62 22.81 -5.71
C CYS A 386 -5.48 21.47 -4.98
N CYS A 387 -6.31 20.51 -5.36
CA CYS A 387 -6.57 19.35 -4.52
C CYS A 387 -5.41 18.34 -4.48
N GLY A 388 -4.42 18.44 -5.36
CA GLY A 388 -3.31 17.50 -5.44
C GLY A 388 -3.83 16.07 -5.62
N SER A 389 -3.29 15.14 -4.82
CA SER A 389 -3.75 13.75 -4.71
C SER A 389 -5.09 13.58 -3.97
N GLY A 390 -5.74 14.67 -3.53
CA GLY A 390 -7.13 14.67 -3.05
C GLY A 390 -7.30 14.48 -1.54
N VAL A 391 -6.28 14.77 -0.72
CA VAL A 391 -6.32 14.56 0.75
C VAL A 391 -7.52 15.26 1.43
N PHE A 392 -7.84 16.50 1.05
CA PHE A 392 -9.01 17.20 1.58
C PHE A 392 -10.33 16.60 1.08
N LEU A 393 -10.36 16.05 -0.13
CA LEU A 393 -11.55 15.41 -0.69
C LEU A 393 -11.90 14.15 0.09
N ILE A 394 -10.90 13.30 0.38
CA ILE A 394 -11.10 12.05 1.12
C ILE A 394 -11.45 12.29 2.59
N GLU A 395 -10.80 13.23 3.26
CA GLU A 395 -11.14 13.58 4.65
C GLU A 395 -12.54 14.19 4.73
N THR A 396 -12.94 14.98 3.73
CA THR A 396 -14.32 15.48 3.61
C THR A 396 -15.30 14.32 3.48
N ILE A 397 -15.08 13.38 2.57
CA ILE A 397 -15.95 12.21 2.41
C ILE A 397 -16.04 11.42 3.72
N ARG A 398 -14.92 11.19 4.41
CA ARG A 398 -14.88 10.51 5.70
C ARG A 398 -15.79 11.21 6.73
N LYS A 399 -15.61 12.52 6.92
CA LYS A 399 -16.41 13.30 7.90
C LYS A 399 -17.88 13.41 7.51
N VAL A 400 -18.20 13.49 6.22
CA VAL A 400 -19.58 13.46 5.73
C VAL A 400 -20.22 12.10 5.99
N ARG A 401 -19.51 10.99 5.74
CA ARG A 401 -20.01 9.65 6.06
C ARG A 401 -20.30 9.50 7.55
N GLU A 402 -19.43 10.04 8.42
CA GLU A 402 -19.61 10.06 9.86
C GLU A 402 -20.84 10.90 10.28
N LYS A 403 -20.90 12.17 9.86
CA LYS A 403 -21.98 13.11 10.24
C LYS A 403 -23.38 12.65 9.83
N TYR A 404 -23.50 12.01 8.67
CA TYR A 404 -24.79 11.56 8.12
C TYR A 404 -25.02 10.05 8.29
N ALA A 405 -24.19 9.36 9.09
CA ALA A 405 -24.26 7.91 9.33
C ALA A 405 -24.40 7.10 8.02
N ILE A 406 -23.55 7.40 7.04
CA ILE A 406 -23.55 6.78 5.71
C ILE A 406 -22.74 5.50 5.76
N ASN A 407 -23.44 4.39 5.65
CA ASN A 407 -22.90 3.05 5.58
C ASN A 407 -23.81 2.16 4.72
N THR A 408 -23.33 0.97 4.35
CA THR A 408 -24.04 0.05 3.47
C THR A 408 -25.31 -0.57 4.08
N ARG A 409 -25.47 -0.57 5.43
CA ARG A 409 -26.62 -1.19 6.11
C ARG A 409 -27.86 -0.31 6.07
N ASP A 410 -27.67 1.00 6.10
CA ASP A 410 -28.73 2.01 6.12
C ASP A 410 -28.49 3.03 5.00
N TYR A 411 -28.29 2.53 3.77
CA TYR A 411 -28.04 3.36 2.59
C TYR A 411 -29.35 3.67 1.85
N ASP A 412 -29.60 4.95 1.56
CA ASP A 412 -30.77 5.40 0.83
C ASP A 412 -30.42 6.47 -0.21
N VAL A 413 -31.42 6.92 -0.97
CA VAL A 413 -31.24 7.90 -2.06
C VAL A 413 -30.77 9.26 -1.54
N ALA A 414 -31.18 9.67 -0.32
CA ALA A 414 -30.77 10.96 0.24
C ALA A 414 -29.30 10.93 0.66
N LYS A 415 -28.86 9.84 1.30
CA LYS A 415 -27.45 9.62 1.65
C LYS A 415 -26.58 9.48 0.40
N ASP A 416 -27.09 8.81 -0.64
CA ASP A 416 -26.42 8.72 -1.94
C ASP A 416 -26.18 10.10 -2.56
N GLU A 417 -27.20 10.95 -2.59
CA GLU A 417 -27.08 12.30 -3.12
C GLU A 417 -26.06 13.14 -2.33
N VAL A 418 -26.09 13.06 -0.99
CA VAL A 418 -25.15 13.79 -0.14
C VAL A 418 -23.71 13.36 -0.40
N VAL A 419 -23.40 12.07 -0.31
CA VAL A 419 -22.01 11.61 -0.38
C VAL A 419 -21.41 11.77 -1.79
N PHE A 420 -22.18 11.52 -2.86
CA PHE A 420 -21.69 11.66 -4.24
C PHE A 420 -21.66 13.11 -4.75
N SER A 421 -22.17 14.08 -3.98
CA SER A 421 -22.13 15.50 -4.34
C SER A 421 -21.36 16.38 -3.36
N CYS A 422 -20.78 15.80 -2.30
CA CYS A 422 -20.19 16.58 -1.21
C CYS A 422 -18.84 17.24 -1.54
N VAL A 423 -18.15 16.80 -2.59
CA VAL A 423 -16.82 17.28 -2.94
C VAL A 423 -16.68 17.61 -4.42
N MET A 424 -15.89 18.63 -4.71
CA MET A 424 -15.40 18.97 -6.04
C MET A 424 -13.93 19.38 -5.93
N GLY A 425 -13.07 18.74 -6.72
CA GLY A 425 -11.63 19.03 -6.75
C GLY A 425 -11.20 19.55 -8.12
N PHE A 426 -10.28 20.51 -8.13
CA PHE A 426 -9.54 20.94 -9.30
C PHE A 426 -8.05 20.86 -9.01
N ASP A 427 -7.28 20.50 -10.04
CA ASP A 427 -5.84 20.64 -10.03
C ASP A 427 -5.36 20.94 -11.45
N ILE A 428 -4.22 21.61 -11.56
CA ILE A 428 -3.58 21.92 -12.84
C ILE A 428 -2.80 20.72 -13.39
N ASP A 429 -2.35 19.82 -12.52
CA ASP A 429 -1.57 18.64 -12.88
C ASP A 429 -2.50 17.42 -13.15
N PRO A 430 -2.57 16.91 -14.39
CA PRO A 430 -3.39 15.74 -14.72
C PRO A 430 -3.00 14.46 -13.98
N LEU A 431 -1.72 14.28 -13.61
CA LEU A 431 -1.31 13.17 -12.74
C LEU A 431 -2.00 13.30 -11.38
N ALA A 432 -1.93 14.47 -10.75
CA ALA A 432 -2.55 14.73 -9.46
C ALA A 432 -4.07 14.47 -9.51
N VAL A 433 -4.75 14.95 -10.56
CA VAL A 433 -6.18 14.70 -10.80
C VAL A 433 -6.47 13.19 -10.90
N MET A 434 -5.64 12.43 -11.62
CA MET A 434 -5.82 10.97 -11.72
C MET A 434 -5.66 10.28 -10.37
N LEU A 435 -4.65 10.67 -9.58
CA LEU A 435 -4.43 10.11 -8.23
C LEU A 435 -5.59 10.46 -7.28
N ALA A 436 -6.08 11.70 -7.31
CA ALA A 436 -7.26 12.12 -6.56
C ALA A 436 -8.51 11.31 -6.91
N LYS A 437 -8.71 11.00 -8.20
CA LYS A 437 -9.80 10.13 -8.64
C LYS A 437 -9.67 8.70 -8.12
N VAL A 438 -8.46 8.14 -8.08
CA VAL A 438 -8.25 6.79 -7.53
C VAL A 438 -8.50 6.78 -6.02
N ASN A 439 -8.00 7.76 -5.29
CA ASN A 439 -8.30 7.93 -3.86
C ASN A 439 -9.81 8.08 -3.61
N TRP A 440 -10.50 8.87 -4.43
CA TRP A 440 -11.95 8.97 -4.37
C TRP A 440 -12.65 7.62 -4.59
N VAL A 441 -12.26 6.86 -5.63
CA VAL A 441 -12.80 5.52 -5.89
C VAL A 441 -12.59 4.60 -4.71
N MET A 442 -11.41 4.63 -4.10
CA MET A 442 -11.08 3.81 -2.94
C MET A 442 -12.00 4.09 -1.74
N PHE A 443 -12.22 5.36 -1.41
CA PHE A 443 -13.09 5.76 -0.30
C PHE A 443 -14.59 5.54 -0.57
N MET A 444 -14.98 5.39 -1.84
CA MET A 444 -16.37 5.21 -2.27
C MET A 444 -16.69 3.76 -2.68
N ARG A 445 -15.71 2.86 -2.63
CA ARG A 445 -15.79 1.52 -3.23
C ARG A 445 -16.98 0.68 -2.77
N ASP A 446 -17.31 0.78 -1.48
CA ASP A 446 -18.39 0.03 -0.85
C ASP A 446 -19.79 0.56 -1.22
N LEU A 447 -19.85 1.79 -1.73
CA LEU A 447 -21.09 2.47 -2.10
C LEU A 447 -21.43 2.32 -3.60
N PHE A 448 -20.45 2.05 -4.48
CA PHE A 448 -20.71 1.88 -5.91
C PHE A 448 -21.78 0.85 -6.27
N PRO A 449 -21.89 -0.32 -5.60
CA PRO A 449 -22.97 -1.27 -5.90
C PRO A 449 -24.38 -0.73 -5.66
N TYR A 450 -24.52 0.28 -4.80
CA TYR A 450 -25.79 0.90 -4.43
C TYR A 450 -26.06 2.19 -5.21
N HIS A 451 -25.01 2.79 -5.77
CA HIS A 451 -25.10 4.01 -6.55
C HIS A 451 -25.61 3.75 -7.98
N ASN A 452 -26.69 4.42 -8.36
CA ASN A 452 -27.13 4.46 -9.74
C ASN A 452 -26.53 5.69 -10.41
N GLY A 453 -25.42 5.50 -11.15
CA GLY A 453 -24.64 6.56 -11.82
C GLY A 453 -25.39 7.44 -12.83
N GLN A 454 -26.69 7.22 -13.02
CA GLN A 454 -27.56 8.14 -13.74
C GLN A 454 -28.24 9.08 -12.75
N ARG A 455 -27.68 10.29 -12.60
CA ARG A 455 -28.52 11.45 -12.31
C ARG A 455 -29.59 11.48 -13.41
N LYS A 456 -30.84 11.16 -13.06
CA LYS A 456 -31.99 11.54 -13.89
C LYS A 456 -31.90 13.05 -14.05
N LYS A 457 -31.45 13.49 -15.23
CA LYS A 457 -31.48 14.90 -15.63
C LYS A 457 -32.91 15.42 -15.62
#